data_AF-A0A1G1L655-F1
#
_entry.id   AF-A0A1G1L655-F1
#
_cell.length_a   1.000
_cell.length_b   1.000
_cell.length_c   1.000
_cell.angle_alpha   90.00
_cell.angle_beta   90.00
_cell.angle_gamma   90.00
#
_symmetry.space_group_name_H-M   'P 1'
#
loop_
_entity.id
_entity.type
_entity.pdbx_description
1 polymer ?
#
loop_
_entity_poly.entity_id
_entity_poly.type
_entity_poly.pdbx_seq_one_letter_code
_entity_poly.pdbx_strand_id
1 'polypeptide(L)'
;MVGIKKVLLLCAICYILCAALTGCGPTYPKKNVKEAVARICTQEYGVNVKVETYDKTMFIYLPLKGLLDYSFNLTRPASEKINNVIFTAARVTLSTDAKFDFYCVIAHDIKMPELQIVIIKNVEDVRRLFASDISRGEYMKRVLIDLRWSPQAKKEQVVKDIFNKMNLDQKWQDQIISDFFRSEPAAISDIGYWNDRFYIKDITLAEFLAEQIANRIKIEFRESKDLKDIFLLKSAKGLYAARKDRRLFRFEIMAERGAIGAGTTIENSDKIFEKALSMAGHVLHGYHFKDYDAVEVFDQHEGRSIEVTPEELENFRMKKVKLNEIGK
;
A
#
# COMPACT_ATOMS: atom_id res chain seq x y z
N MET A 1 8.29 51.64 45.58
CA MET A 1 8.90 50.92 44.44
C MET A 1 9.17 49.41 44.67
N VAL A 2 9.04 48.86 45.87
CA VAL A 2 9.33 47.43 46.14
C VAL A 2 8.20 46.48 45.72
N GLY A 3 6.94 46.92 45.71
CA GLY A 3 5.79 46.09 45.32
C GLY A 3 5.74 45.75 43.83
N ILE A 4 6.07 46.70 42.94
CA ILE A 4 5.98 46.53 41.48
C ILE A 4 6.99 45.47 40.98
N LYS A 5 8.20 45.44 41.56
CA LYS A 5 9.22 44.42 41.20
C LYS A 5 8.80 43.01 41.60
N LYS A 6 8.11 42.85 42.74
CA LYS A 6 7.59 41.54 43.18
C LYS A 6 6.44 41.05 42.29
N VAL A 7 5.56 41.95 41.85
CA VAL A 7 4.46 41.63 40.92
C VAL A 7 5.01 41.23 39.54
N LEU A 8 5.99 41.96 39.00
CA LEU A 8 6.64 41.61 37.73
C LEU A 8 7.37 40.25 37.79
N LEU A 9 8.04 39.95 38.91
CA LEU A 9 8.69 38.66 39.13
C LEU A 9 7.67 37.51 39.20
N LEU A 10 6.53 37.72 39.86
CA LEU A 10 5.45 36.73 39.95
C LEU A 10 4.83 36.47 38.56
N CYS A 11 4.62 37.51 37.76
CA CYS A 11 4.13 37.39 36.38
C CYS A 11 5.13 36.65 35.48
N ALA A 12 6.44 36.91 35.62
CA ALA A 12 7.47 36.21 34.86
C ALA A 12 7.55 34.72 35.23
N ILE A 13 7.44 34.39 36.52
CA ILE A 13 7.39 32.99 36.99
C ILE A 13 6.12 32.29 36.47
N CYS A 14 4.96 32.94 36.52
CA CYS A 14 3.72 32.42 35.93
C CYS A 14 3.84 32.20 34.42
N TYR A 15 4.47 33.13 33.69
CA TYR A 15 4.68 32.97 32.24
C TYR A 15 5.59 31.77 31.92
N ILE A 16 6.66 31.57 32.70
CA ILE A 16 7.56 30.41 32.56
C ILE A 16 6.85 29.10 32.93
N LEU A 17 6.03 29.08 33.98
CA LEU A 17 5.23 27.91 34.36
C LEU A 17 4.16 27.57 33.31
N CYS A 18 3.49 28.58 32.74
CA CYS A 18 2.55 28.38 31.65
C CYS A 18 3.26 27.88 30.37
N ALA A 19 4.45 28.40 30.07
CA ALA A 19 5.25 27.95 28.91
C ALA A 19 5.84 26.54 29.09
N ALA A 20 5.99 26.04 30.33
CA ALA A 20 6.43 24.67 30.61
C ALA A 20 5.27 23.65 30.51
N LEU A 21 4.02 24.10 30.58
CA LEU A 21 2.81 23.27 30.50
C LEU A 21 2.21 23.18 29.08
N THR A 22 2.76 23.90 28.09
CA THR A 22 2.28 23.92 26.70
C THR A 22 2.84 22.81 25.82
N GLY A 23 3.59 21.85 26.38
CA GLY A 23 4.08 20.70 25.63
C GLY A 23 3.00 19.63 25.44
N CYS A 24 2.08 19.80 24.49
CA CYS A 24 1.32 18.68 23.93
C CYS A 24 2.31 17.72 23.24
N GLY A 25 2.86 16.77 24.00
CA GLY A 25 3.66 15.69 23.45
C GLY A 25 2.80 14.72 22.62
N PRO A 26 3.43 13.89 21.76
CA PRO A 26 2.72 12.86 21.02
C PRO A 26 1.99 11.91 21.98
N THR A 27 0.73 11.58 21.69
CA THR A 27 -0.03 10.59 22.48
C THR A 27 0.65 9.22 22.45
N TYR A 28 1.31 8.90 21.34
CA TYR A 28 2.05 7.65 21.16
C TYR A 28 3.51 7.94 20.79
N PRO A 29 4.43 8.07 21.76
CA PRO A 29 5.84 8.28 21.48
C PRO A 29 6.43 7.15 20.61
N LYS A 30 7.32 7.49 19.66
CA LYS A 30 7.93 6.58 18.67
C LYS A 30 8.45 5.29 19.29
N LYS A 31 9.09 5.40 20.46
CA LYS A 31 9.66 4.28 21.22
C LYS A 31 8.64 3.24 21.69
N ASN A 32 7.36 3.60 21.78
CA ASN A 32 6.29 2.78 22.35
C ASN A 32 5.16 2.49 21.35
N VAL A 33 5.35 2.79 20.05
CA VAL A 33 4.29 2.65 19.03
C VAL A 33 3.83 1.20 18.90
N LYS A 34 4.76 0.25 18.88
CA LYS A 34 4.46 -1.20 18.72
C LYS A 34 3.59 -1.69 19.87
N GLU A 35 3.99 -1.36 21.09
CA GLU A 35 3.30 -1.72 22.33
C GLU A 35 1.95 -1.01 22.44
N ALA A 36 1.85 0.25 21.98
CA ALA A 36 0.60 0.99 21.99
C ALA A 36 -0.45 0.35 21.06
N VAL A 37 -0.07 0.01 19.82
CA VAL A 37 -0.97 -0.66 18.88
C VAL A 37 -1.41 -2.02 19.44
N ALA A 38 -0.47 -2.86 19.87
CA ALA A 38 -0.78 -4.17 20.43
C ALA A 38 -1.71 -4.06 21.66
N ARG A 39 -1.43 -3.14 22.57
CA ARG A 39 -2.25 -2.90 23.77
C ARG A 39 -3.66 -2.45 23.42
N ILE A 40 -3.84 -1.50 22.50
CA ILE A 40 -5.17 -1.03 22.08
C ILE A 40 -5.95 -2.18 21.46
N CYS A 41 -5.34 -2.94 20.54
CA CYS A 41 -6.00 -4.08 19.90
C CYS A 41 -6.46 -5.14 20.91
N THR A 42 -5.63 -5.48 21.89
CA THR A 42 -5.98 -6.47 22.91
C THR A 42 -7.02 -5.92 23.90
N GLN A 43 -6.86 -4.69 24.40
CA GLN A 43 -7.73 -4.14 25.45
C GLN A 43 -9.10 -3.68 24.95
N GLU A 44 -9.16 -3.02 23.79
CA GLU A 44 -10.42 -2.48 23.25
C GLU A 44 -11.19 -3.52 22.43
N TYR A 45 -10.48 -4.45 21.77
CA TYR A 45 -11.11 -5.34 20.78
C TYR A 45 -10.86 -6.84 21.03
N GLY A 46 -10.06 -7.22 22.04
CA GLY A 46 -9.74 -8.63 22.31
C GLY A 46 -8.95 -9.30 21.18
N VAL A 47 -8.18 -8.53 20.41
CA VAL A 47 -7.42 -9.00 19.26
C VAL A 47 -5.91 -8.93 19.54
N ASN A 48 -5.24 -10.08 19.45
CA ASN A 48 -3.79 -10.14 19.59
C ASN A 48 -3.12 -9.94 18.23
N VAL A 49 -2.27 -8.93 18.14
CA VAL A 49 -1.49 -8.60 16.93
C VAL A 49 0.00 -8.63 17.22
N LYS A 50 0.81 -8.85 16.19
CA LYS A 50 2.25 -8.56 16.24
C LYS A 50 2.50 -7.29 15.43
N VAL A 51 3.37 -6.41 15.93
CA VAL A 51 3.62 -5.11 15.30
C VAL A 51 5.11 -4.96 15.07
N GLU A 52 5.48 -4.63 13.85
CA GLU A 52 6.85 -4.29 13.46
C GLU A 52 6.91 -2.94 12.77
N THR A 53 8.10 -2.35 12.73
CA THR A 53 8.35 -1.08 12.06
C THR A 53 9.61 -1.22 11.23
N TYR A 54 9.55 -0.83 9.97
CA TYR A 54 10.71 -0.81 9.08
C TYR A 54 10.72 0.52 8.33
N ASP A 55 11.79 1.28 8.52
CA ASP A 55 11.94 2.67 8.07
C ASP A 55 10.70 3.54 8.38
N LYS A 56 9.94 3.94 7.36
CA LYS A 56 8.74 4.78 7.49
C LYS A 56 7.43 4.01 7.37
N THR A 57 7.48 2.69 7.54
CA THR A 57 6.30 1.83 7.46
C THR A 57 6.09 1.05 8.75
N MET A 58 4.84 1.05 9.23
CA MET A 58 4.39 0.21 10.35
C MET A 58 3.66 -1.03 9.82
N PHE A 59 4.06 -2.22 10.24
CA PHE A 59 3.49 -3.50 9.84
C PHE A 59 2.74 -4.12 11.02
N ILE A 60 1.51 -4.57 10.78
CA ILE A 60 0.67 -5.19 11.78
C ILE A 60 0.22 -6.54 11.26
N TYR A 61 0.70 -7.61 11.90
CA TYR A 61 0.23 -8.97 11.67
C TYR A 61 -0.98 -9.27 12.53
N LEU A 62 -2.06 -9.69 11.87
CA LEU A 62 -3.35 -10.03 12.46
C LEU A 62 -3.68 -11.51 12.14
N PRO A 63 -3.44 -12.45 13.08
CA PRO A 63 -3.87 -13.83 12.92
C PRO A 63 -5.38 -13.95 13.11
N LEU A 64 -6.07 -14.61 12.17
CA LEU A 64 -7.52 -14.80 12.19
C LEU A 64 -7.89 -16.27 12.01
N LYS A 65 -8.98 -16.66 12.69
CA LYS A 65 -9.67 -17.94 12.46
C LYS A 65 -10.82 -17.69 11.50
N GLY A 66 -10.73 -18.16 10.25
CA GLY A 66 -11.78 -18.00 9.25
C GLY A 66 -11.79 -16.60 8.63
N LEU A 67 -10.73 -16.29 7.89
CA LEU A 67 -10.60 -15.08 7.09
C LEU A 67 -11.66 -15.06 5.99
N LEU A 68 -11.74 -16.15 5.22
CA LEU A 68 -12.70 -16.32 4.13
C LEU A 68 -13.76 -17.37 4.46
N ASP A 69 -14.95 -17.22 3.87
CA ASP A 69 -15.97 -18.26 3.82
C ASP A 69 -15.75 -19.22 2.63
N TYR A 70 -16.63 -20.22 2.50
CA TYR A 70 -16.58 -21.21 1.40
C TYR A 70 -16.78 -20.61 0.00
N SER A 71 -17.28 -19.37 -0.08
CA SER A 71 -17.46 -18.61 -1.31
C SER A 71 -16.29 -17.65 -1.57
N PHE A 72 -15.18 -17.79 -0.83
CA PHE A 72 -14.01 -16.92 -0.88
C PHE A 72 -14.29 -15.45 -0.52
N ASN A 73 -15.39 -15.16 0.18
CA ASN A 73 -15.69 -13.82 0.68
C ASN A 73 -15.13 -13.62 2.08
N LEU A 74 -14.72 -12.39 2.39
CA LEU A 74 -14.29 -12.03 3.73
C LEU A 74 -15.42 -12.25 4.74
N THR A 75 -15.18 -13.02 5.79
CA THR A 75 -16.20 -13.25 6.82
C THR A 75 -16.48 -11.96 7.59
N ARG A 76 -17.71 -11.77 8.06
CA ARG A 76 -18.07 -10.59 8.87
C ARG A 76 -17.18 -10.44 10.12
N PRO A 77 -16.93 -11.49 10.93
CA PRO A 77 -16.03 -11.38 12.08
C PRO A 77 -14.58 -11.01 11.69
N ALA A 78 -14.08 -11.52 10.56
CA ALA A 78 -12.76 -11.14 10.06
C ALA A 78 -12.72 -9.67 9.65
N SER A 79 -13.73 -9.21 8.90
CA SER A 79 -13.88 -7.81 8.48
C SER A 79 -13.92 -6.84 9.66
N GLU A 80 -14.70 -7.15 10.70
CA GLU A 80 -14.79 -6.33 11.92
C GLU A 80 -13.41 -6.22 12.62
N LYS A 81 -12.68 -7.34 12.76
CA LYS A 81 -11.34 -7.33 13.37
C LYS A 81 -10.31 -6.57 12.54
N ILE A 82 -10.32 -6.74 11.22
CA ILE A 82 -9.46 -5.99 10.29
C ILE A 82 -9.73 -4.49 10.43
N ASN A 83 -11.00 -4.08 10.45
CA ASN A 83 -11.37 -2.68 10.60
C ASN A 83 -10.91 -2.09 11.95
N ASN A 84 -11.07 -2.83 13.05
CA ASN A 84 -10.59 -2.39 14.37
C ASN A 84 -9.08 -2.17 14.39
N VAL A 85 -8.30 -3.06 13.76
CA VAL A 85 -6.85 -2.90 13.61
C VAL A 85 -6.51 -1.71 12.72
N ILE A 86 -7.22 -1.51 11.60
CA ILE A 86 -7.03 -0.35 10.71
C ILE A 86 -7.31 0.96 11.46
N PHE A 87 -8.38 1.04 12.25
CA PHE A 87 -8.71 2.22 13.05
C PHE A 87 -7.67 2.49 14.12
N THR A 88 -7.16 1.44 14.77
CA THR A 88 -6.06 1.54 15.74
C THR A 88 -4.80 2.08 15.06
N ALA A 89 -4.42 1.52 13.91
CA ALA A 89 -3.27 1.95 13.14
C ALA A 89 -3.37 3.42 12.73
N ALA A 90 -4.54 3.85 12.23
CA ALA A 90 -4.81 5.24 11.88
C ALA A 90 -4.68 6.16 13.10
N ARG A 91 -5.30 5.82 14.24
CA ARG A 91 -5.23 6.60 15.48
C ARG A 91 -3.80 6.80 15.96
N VAL A 92 -3.00 5.72 15.94
CA VAL A 92 -1.61 5.75 16.41
C VAL A 92 -0.72 6.52 15.44
N THR A 93 -0.78 6.23 14.13
CA THR A 93 0.06 6.88 13.11
C THR A 93 -0.20 8.37 12.97
N LEU A 94 -1.43 8.83 13.23
CA LEU A 94 -1.76 10.26 13.21
C LEU A 94 -1.38 11.00 14.50
N SER A 95 -1.09 10.29 15.59
CA SER A 95 -0.86 10.89 16.93
C SER A 95 0.50 10.51 17.54
N THR A 96 1.44 10.10 16.69
CA THR A 96 2.82 9.75 17.05
C THR A 96 3.80 10.77 16.50
N ASP A 97 4.97 10.89 17.13
CA ASP A 97 6.14 11.61 16.62
C ASP A 97 6.98 10.76 15.63
N ALA A 98 6.62 9.48 15.44
CA ALA A 98 7.17 8.67 14.36
C ALA A 98 6.60 9.13 13.00
N LYS A 99 7.49 9.48 12.06
CA LYS A 99 7.10 9.92 10.70
C LYS A 99 6.81 8.73 9.79
N PHE A 100 5.70 8.04 10.03
CA PHE A 100 5.25 6.96 9.15
C PHE A 100 4.58 7.53 7.90
N ASP A 101 5.01 7.06 6.73
CA ASP A 101 4.38 7.34 5.45
C ASP A 101 3.29 6.29 5.15
N PHE A 102 3.46 5.07 5.65
CA PHE A 102 2.55 3.95 5.43
C PHE A 102 2.28 3.13 6.69
N TYR A 103 1.12 2.47 6.71
CA TYR A 103 0.93 1.27 7.53
C TYR A 103 0.36 0.13 6.70
N CYS A 104 0.76 -1.08 7.07
CA CYS A 104 0.40 -2.33 6.41
C CYS A 104 -0.26 -3.27 7.41
N VAL A 105 -1.46 -3.74 7.11
CA VAL A 105 -2.15 -4.77 7.89
C VAL A 105 -2.10 -6.08 7.11
N ILE A 106 -1.50 -7.10 7.71
CA ILE A 106 -1.36 -8.45 7.16
C ILE A 106 -2.33 -9.34 7.93
N ALA A 107 -3.52 -9.55 7.37
CA ALA A 107 -4.53 -10.42 7.94
C ALA A 107 -4.34 -11.84 7.40
N HIS A 108 -4.03 -12.78 8.28
CA HIS A 108 -3.59 -14.13 7.92
C HIS A 108 -4.55 -15.18 8.46
N ASP A 109 -4.99 -16.11 7.62
CA ASP A 109 -5.81 -17.22 8.09
C ASP A 109 -4.92 -18.30 8.72
N ILE A 110 -5.07 -18.53 10.02
CA ILE A 110 -4.27 -19.54 10.72
C ILE A 110 -4.61 -20.98 10.31
N LYS A 111 -5.76 -21.22 9.67
CA LYS A 111 -6.15 -22.54 9.15
C LYS A 111 -5.67 -22.76 7.72
N MET A 112 -5.49 -21.68 6.97
CA MET A 112 -4.98 -21.69 5.59
C MET A 112 -3.74 -20.79 5.53
N PRO A 113 -2.60 -21.27 6.06
CA PRO A 113 -1.39 -20.46 6.22
C PRO A 113 -0.82 -19.91 4.90
N GLU A 114 -1.23 -20.45 3.76
CA GLU A 114 -0.88 -19.96 2.43
C GLU A 114 -1.67 -18.71 2.00
N LEU A 115 -2.73 -18.35 2.73
CA LEU A 115 -3.66 -17.28 2.37
C LEU A 115 -3.59 -16.10 3.34
N GLN A 116 -3.27 -14.92 2.81
CA GLN A 116 -3.28 -13.68 3.57
C GLN A 116 -3.89 -12.54 2.76
N ILE A 117 -4.52 -11.58 3.45
CA ILE A 117 -4.91 -10.29 2.88
C ILE A 117 -3.91 -9.25 3.37
N VAL A 118 -3.27 -8.57 2.43
CA VAL A 118 -2.33 -7.49 2.72
C VAL A 118 -2.98 -6.17 2.34
N ILE A 119 -3.12 -5.27 3.32
CA ILE A 119 -3.76 -3.97 3.17
C ILE A 119 -2.72 -2.90 3.43
N ILE A 120 -2.40 -2.08 2.43
CA ILE A 120 -1.43 -0.99 2.54
C ILE A 120 -2.17 0.34 2.42
N LYS A 121 -1.92 1.22 3.38
CA LYS A 121 -2.54 2.53 3.48
C LYS A 121 -1.49 3.61 3.66
N ASN A 122 -1.60 4.67 2.87
CA ASN A 122 -0.81 5.88 3.03
C ASN A 122 -1.37 6.74 4.18
N VAL A 123 -0.49 7.19 5.08
CA VAL A 123 -0.87 7.95 6.28
C VAL A 123 -1.39 9.34 5.91
N GLU A 124 -0.83 9.98 4.88
CA GLU A 124 -1.30 11.28 4.39
C GLU A 124 -2.71 11.17 3.80
N ASP A 125 -3.00 10.14 3.00
CA ASP A 125 -4.37 9.90 2.52
C ASP A 125 -5.37 9.68 3.66
N VAL A 126 -4.95 9.01 4.73
CA VAL A 126 -5.79 8.84 5.93
C VAL A 126 -6.04 10.18 6.60
N ARG A 127 -5.02 11.03 6.75
CA ARG A 127 -5.15 12.39 7.28
C ARG A 127 -6.12 13.21 6.45
N ARG A 128 -5.98 13.19 5.12
CA ARG A 128 -6.85 13.88 4.16
C ARG A 128 -8.30 13.39 4.23
N LEU A 129 -8.51 12.09 4.41
CA LEU A 129 -9.84 11.53 4.62
C LEU A 129 -10.50 12.10 5.89
N PHE A 130 -9.78 12.13 7.02
CA PHE A 130 -10.31 12.69 8.27
C PHE A 130 -10.52 14.20 8.20
N ALA A 131 -9.71 14.91 7.42
CA ALA A 131 -9.89 16.32 7.11
C ALA A 131 -11.01 16.59 6.08
N SER A 132 -11.66 15.54 5.55
CA SER A 132 -12.66 15.63 4.47
C SER A 132 -12.15 16.27 3.18
N ASP A 133 -10.83 16.30 2.98
CA ASP A 133 -10.18 16.77 1.75
C ASP A 133 -10.35 15.78 0.58
N ILE A 134 -10.52 14.50 0.89
CA ILE A 134 -10.88 13.46 -0.08
C ILE A 134 -12.13 12.71 0.38
N SER A 135 -12.98 12.32 -0.57
CA SER A 135 -14.18 11.53 -0.28
C SER A 135 -13.81 10.10 0.15
N ARG A 136 -14.73 9.43 0.84
CA ARG A 136 -14.57 8.00 1.18
C ARG A 136 -14.38 7.13 -0.07
N GLY A 137 -15.11 7.41 -1.14
CA GLY A 137 -14.99 6.68 -2.41
C GLY A 137 -13.62 6.86 -3.05
N GLU A 138 -13.08 8.08 -3.06
CA GLU A 138 -11.73 8.32 -3.58
C GLU A 138 -10.65 7.72 -2.69
N TYR A 139 -10.82 7.77 -1.38
CA TYR A 139 -9.92 7.10 -0.44
C TYR A 139 -9.89 5.58 -0.66
N MET A 140 -11.03 4.93 -0.88
CA MET A 140 -11.08 3.49 -1.18
C MET A 140 -10.30 3.10 -2.43
N LYS A 141 -10.29 3.95 -3.47
CA LYS A 141 -9.48 3.74 -4.68
C LYS A 141 -7.97 3.93 -4.45
N ARG A 142 -7.56 4.56 -3.33
CA ARG A 142 -6.16 4.78 -2.95
C ARG A 142 -5.57 3.63 -2.14
N VAL A 143 -6.42 2.82 -1.48
CA VAL A 143 -5.96 1.71 -0.65
C VAL A 143 -5.53 0.54 -1.54
N LEU A 144 -4.37 -0.06 -1.24
CA LEU A 144 -3.97 -1.33 -1.86
C LEU A 144 -4.48 -2.47 -0.99
N ILE A 145 -5.25 -3.38 -1.58
CA ILE A 145 -5.76 -4.58 -0.92
C ILE A 145 -5.45 -5.77 -1.82
N ASP A 146 -4.54 -6.63 -1.37
CA ASP A 146 -4.13 -7.81 -2.11
C ASP A 146 -4.50 -9.08 -1.33
N LEU A 147 -5.27 -9.96 -1.98
CA LEU A 147 -5.39 -11.35 -1.55
C LEU A 147 -4.17 -12.10 -2.08
N ARG A 148 -3.27 -12.50 -1.18
CA ARG A 148 -2.02 -13.18 -1.54
C ARG A 148 -2.14 -14.65 -1.22
N TRP A 149 -1.94 -15.45 -2.25
CA TRP A 149 -1.55 -16.83 -2.12
C TRP A 149 -0.03 -16.87 -2.06
N SER A 150 0.57 -17.44 -1.01
CA SER A 150 2.02 -17.62 -0.93
C SER A 150 2.39 -19.08 -1.19
N PRO A 151 2.71 -19.47 -2.44
CA PRO A 151 3.32 -20.76 -2.73
C PRO A 151 4.61 -20.98 -1.94
N GLN A 152 5.30 -19.89 -1.61
CA GLN A 152 6.54 -19.91 -0.83
C GLN A 152 6.29 -20.35 0.62
N ALA A 153 5.23 -19.83 1.26
CA ALA A 153 4.81 -20.31 2.58
C ALA A 153 4.50 -21.82 2.56
N LYS A 154 3.84 -22.31 1.50
CA LYS A 154 3.59 -23.75 1.31
C LYS A 154 4.87 -24.56 1.14
N LYS A 155 5.83 -24.09 0.34
CA LYS A 155 7.13 -24.77 0.15
C LYS A 155 7.90 -24.86 1.46
N GLU A 156 8.03 -23.74 2.18
CA GLU A 156 8.74 -23.71 3.46
C GLU A 156 8.04 -24.56 4.54
N GLN A 157 6.71 -24.59 4.56
CA GLN A 157 5.95 -25.44 5.49
C GLN A 157 6.19 -26.92 5.22
N VAL A 158 6.17 -27.36 3.96
CA VAL A 158 6.50 -28.75 3.59
C VAL A 158 7.92 -29.12 4.05
N VAL A 159 8.87 -28.21 3.87
CA VAL A 159 10.26 -28.42 4.30
C VAL A 159 10.35 -28.56 5.83
N LYS A 160 9.65 -27.70 6.60
CA LYS A 160 9.57 -27.81 8.06
C LYS A 160 8.90 -29.11 8.52
N ASP A 161 7.83 -29.53 7.87
CA ASP A 161 7.16 -30.79 8.20
C ASP A 161 8.08 -32.00 7.98
N ILE A 162 8.92 -31.96 6.94
CA ILE A 162 9.98 -32.94 6.72
C ILE A 162 11.02 -32.87 7.83
N PHE A 163 11.51 -31.68 8.17
CA PHE A 163 12.52 -31.52 9.23
C PHE A 163 12.04 -32.01 10.60
N ASN A 164 10.78 -31.73 10.94
CA ASN A 164 10.13 -32.21 12.15
C ASN A 164 10.00 -33.74 12.15
N LYS A 165 9.61 -34.35 11.02
CA LYS A 165 9.58 -35.82 10.88
C LYS A 165 10.96 -36.45 10.99
N MET A 166 12.00 -35.74 10.56
CA MET A 166 13.39 -36.16 10.68
C MET A 166 14.00 -35.91 12.07
N ASN A 167 13.24 -35.27 12.98
CA ASN A 167 13.68 -34.90 14.32
C ASN A 167 14.98 -34.09 14.33
N LEU A 168 15.14 -33.19 13.35
CA LEU A 168 16.31 -32.33 13.20
C LEU A 168 16.33 -31.25 14.27
N ASP A 169 17.53 -30.85 14.71
CA ASP A 169 17.69 -29.80 15.71
C ASP A 169 17.11 -28.46 15.23
N GLN A 170 16.35 -27.78 16.09
CA GLN A 170 15.63 -26.54 15.75
C GLN A 170 16.55 -25.44 15.24
N LYS A 171 17.77 -25.32 15.78
CA LYS A 171 18.74 -24.31 15.36
C LYS A 171 19.22 -24.57 13.92
N TRP A 172 19.40 -25.84 13.57
CA TRP A 172 19.78 -26.25 12.22
C TRP A 172 18.62 -26.06 11.22
N GLN A 173 17.38 -26.38 11.64
CA GLN A 173 16.19 -26.10 10.83
C GLN A 173 16.08 -24.60 10.52
N ASP A 174 16.21 -23.75 11.54
CA ASP A 174 16.10 -22.30 11.38
C ASP A 174 17.21 -21.72 10.51
N GLN A 175 18.43 -22.29 10.58
CA GLN A 175 19.55 -21.92 9.72
C GLN A 175 19.28 -22.28 8.26
N ILE A 176 18.82 -23.50 7.94
CA ILE A 176 18.53 -23.86 6.55
C ILE A 176 17.37 -23.07 5.98
N ILE A 177 16.30 -22.88 6.77
CA ILE A 177 15.19 -22.05 6.32
C ILE A 177 15.68 -20.63 6.04
N SER A 178 16.55 -20.10 6.90
CA SER A 178 17.22 -18.82 6.70
C SER A 178 18.02 -18.80 5.39
N ASP A 179 18.93 -19.74 5.19
CA ASP A 179 19.93 -19.68 4.12
C ASP A 179 19.31 -19.91 2.74
N PHE A 180 18.25 -20.72 2.65
CA PHE A 180 17.59 -21.04 1.38
C PHE A 180 16.38 -20.15 1.05
N PHE A 181 15.75 -19.52 2.05
CA PHE A 181 14.49 -18.80 1.84
C PHE A 181 14.52 -17.31 2.23
N ARG A 182 15.65 -16.76 2.72
CA ARG A 182 15.84 -15.31 2.95
C ARG A 182 16.19 -14.53 1.68
N SER A 183 15.31 -14.53 0.68
CA SER A 183 15.32 -13.38 -0.22
C SER A 183 14.56 -12.25 0.47
N GLU A 184 15.24 -11.13 0.77
CA GLU A 184 14.55 -9.93 1.21
C GLU A 184 13.46 -9.58 0.18
N PRO A 185 12.25 -9.17 0.62
CA PRO A 185 11.18 -8.77 -0.28
C PRO A 185 11.67 -7.70 -1.27
N ALA A 186 11.66 -8.03 -2.57
CA ALA A 186 12.08 -7.10 -3.60
C ALA A 186 10.92 -6.17 -3.99
N ALA A 187 9.70 -6.70 -4.02
CA ALA A 187 8.49 -5.98 -4.41
C ALA A 187 7.48 -5.86 -3.27
N ILE A 188 6.52 -4.93 -3.41
CA ILE A 188 5.39 -4.79 -2.47
C ILE A 188 4.60 -6.11 -2.38
N SER A 189 4.48 -6.85 -3.48
CA SER A 189 3.83 -8.18 -3.54
C SER A 189 4.47 -9.23 -2.63
N ASP A 190 5.74 -9.04 -2.27
CA ASP A 190 6.52 -9.94 -1.43
C ASP A 190 6.38 -9.59 0.06
N ILE A 191 5.60 -8.57 0.42
CA ILE A 191 5.30 -8.25 1.83
C ILE A 191 4.36 -9.32 2.43
N GLY A 192 4.56 -9.67 3.70
CA GLY A 192 3.61 -10.47 4.44
C GLY A 192 4.19 -11.09 5.69
N TYR A 193 3.48 -12.10 6.19
CA TYR A 193 3.89 -12.84 7.37
C TYR A 193 3.76 -14.33 7.08
N TRP A 194 4.85 -15.06 7.21
CA TRP A 194 4.86 -16.50 7.08
C TRP A 194 5.93 -17.12 7.96
N ASN A 195 5.71 -18.36 8.39
CA ASN A 195 6.68 -19.10 9.20
C ASN A 195 7.14 -18.38 10.47
N ASP A 196 6.19 -17.67 11.09
CA ASP A 196 6.39 -16.86 12.28
C ASP A 196 7.33 -15.67 12.13
N ARG A 197 7.51 -15.18 10.89
CA ARG A 197 8.42 -14.09 10.57
C ARG A 197 7.73 -13.07 9.67
N PHE A 198 8.13 -11.81 9.86
CA PHE A 198 7.79 -10.73 8.95
C PHE A 198 8.73 -10.77 7.74
N TYR A 199 8.12 -10.65 6.57
CA TYR A 199 8.82 -10.39 5.33
C TYR A 199 8.33 -9.03 4.87
N ILE A 200 9.14 -8.03 5.17
CA ILE A 200 8.79 -6.62 5.02
C ILE A 200 9.93 -5.88 4.33
N LYS A 201 9.57 -4.83 3.60
CA LYS A 201 10.49 -3.85 3.00
C LYS A 201 9.96 -2.46 3.26
N ASP A 202 10.78 -1.43 3.07
CA ASP A 202 10.26 -0.08 3.06
C ASP A 202 9.34 0.10 1.84
N ILE A 203 8.18 0.72 2.06
CA ILE A 203 7.22 1.00 1.00
C ILE A 203 7.46 2.44 0.55
N THR A 204 7.99 2.61 -0.66
CA THR A 204 8.20 3.95 -1.20
C THR A 204 6.90 4.51 -1.78
N LEU A 205 6.76 5.84 -1.77
CA LEU A 205 5.62 6.50 -2.40
C LEU A 205 5.52 6.17 -3.90
N ALA A 206 6.65 6.08 -4.60
CA ALA A 206 6.68 5.76 -6.02
C ALA A 206 6.13 4.35 -6.32
N GLU A 207 6.57 3.32 -5.60
CA GLU A 207 6.06 1.96 -5.76
C GLU A 207 4.57 1.86 -5.40
N PHE A 208 4.17 2.53 -4.32
CA PHE A 208 2.76 2.60 -3.93
C PHE A 208 1.89 3.25 -5.01
N LEU A 209 2.35 4.36 -5.61
CA LEU A 209 1.62 5.03 -6.69
C LEU A 209 1.55 4.15 -7.95
N ALA A 210 2.60 3.42 -8.29
CA ALA A 210 2.58 2.49 -9.42
C ALA A 210 1.50 1.42 -9.26
N GLU A 211 1.48 0.72 -8.12
CA GLU A 211 0.46 -0.29 -7.81
C GLU A 211 -0.95 0.31 -7.72
N GLN A 212 -1.08 1.51 -7.14
CA GLN A 212 -2.36 2.21 -7.03
C GLN A 212 -2.92 2.57 -8.40
N ILE A 213 -2.10 3.13 -9.29
CA ILE A 213 -2.50 3.48 -10.66
C ILE A 213 -2.93 2.22 -11.41
N ALA A 214 -2.15 1.13 -11.31
CA ALA A 214 -2.52 -0.15 -11.93
C ALA A 214 -3.86 -0.67 -11.41
N ASN A 215 -4.14 -0.58 -10.11
CA ASN A 215 -5.42 -0.97 -9.54
C ASN A 215 -6.58 -0.08 -10.01
N ARG A 216 -6.37 1.23 -10.13
CA ARG A 216 -7.36 2.15 -10.71
C ARG A 216 -7.63 1.86 -12.18
N ILE A 217 -6.60 1.49 -12.96
CA ILE A 217 -6.75 1.02 -14.33
C ILE A 217 -7.62 -0.24 -14.35
N LYS A 218 -7.37 -1.24 -13.49
CA LYS A 218 -8.23 -2.45 -13.40
C LYS A 218 -9.69 -2.10 -13.14
N ILE A 219 -9.95 -1.16 -12.26
CA ILE A 219 -11.31 -0.71 -11.93
C ILE A 219 -11.96 -0.04 -13.15
N GLU A 220 -11.26 0.89 -13.81
CA GLU A 220 -11.74 1.58 -15.01
C GLU A 220 -12.14 0.59 -16.12
N PHE A 221 -11.31 -0.44 -16.38
CA PHE A 221 -11.62 -1.49 -17.36
C PHE A 221 -12.87 -2.32 -17.03
N ARG A 222 -13.20 -2.49 -15.75
CA ARG A 222 -14.38 -3.27 -15.31
C ARG A 222 -15.66 -2.44 -15.27
N GLU A 223 -15.54 -1.17 -14.93
CA GLU A 223 -16.70 -0.30 -14.68
C GLU A 223 -17.11 0.51 -15.92
N SER A 224 -16.15 0.93 -16.75
CA SER A 224 -16.40 1.78 -17.91
C SER A 224 -17.02 0.99 -19.06
N LYS A 225 -18.18 1.44 -19.56
CA LYS A 225 -18.84 0.84 -20.74
C LYS A 225 -17.92 0.81 -21.95
N ASP A 226 -17.15 1.89 -22.14
CA ASP A 226 -16.26 2.09 -23.28
C ASP A 226 -15.08 1.11 -23.30
N LEU A 227 -14.80 0.44 -22.17
CA LEU A 227 -13.73 -0.55 -22.05
C LEU A 227 -14.28 -1.96 -21.85
N LYS A 228 -15.21 -2.16 -20.92
CA LYS A 228 -15.68 -3.50 -20.53
C LYS A 228 -16.38 -4.26 -21.66
N ASP A 229 -17.02 -3.53 -22.58
CA ASP A 229 -17.75 -4.12 -23.70
C ASP A 229 -16.79 -4.49 -24.86
N ILE A 230 -15.59 -3.90 -24.87
CA ILE A 230 -14.57 -4.08 -25.91
C ILE A 230 -13.46 -5.03 -25.46
N PHE A 231 -13.08 -4.97 -24.18
CA PHE A 231 -11.89 -5.62 -23.63
C PHE A 231 -12.22 -6.56 -22.49
N LEU A 232 -11.59 -7.73 -22.53
CA LEU A 232 -11.47 -8.64 -21.40
C LEU A 232 -10.09 -8.45 -20.76
N LEU A 233 -10.03 -7.65 -19.68
CA LEU A 233 -8.79 -7.42 -18.94
C LEU A 233 -8.36 -8.70 -18.20
N LYS A 234 -7.17 -9.21 -18.53
CA LYS A 234 -6.52 -10.32 -17.81
C LYS A 234 -5.66 -9.82 -16.65
N SER A 235 -4.86 -8.79 -16.90
CA SER A 235 -4.02 -8.19 -15.87
C SER A 235 -3.68 -6.74 -16.18
N ALA A 236 -3.44 -5.97 -15.12
CA ALA A 236 -2.71 -4.72 -15.19
C ALA A 236 -1.71 -4.70 -14.03
N LYS A 237 -0.46 -4.34 -14.31
CA LYS A 237 0.63 -4.27 -13.33
C LYS A 237 1.29 -2.90 -13.41
N GLY A 238 1.64 -2.35 -12.26
CA GLY A 238 2.36 -1.07 -12.18
C GLY A 238 3.70 -1.30 -11.52
N LEU A 239 4.75 -0.86 -12.17
CA LEU A 239 6.12 -0.98 -11.67
C LEU A 239 6.75 0.42 -11.64
N TYR A 240 7.55 0.67 -10.61
CA TYR A 240 8.43 1.82 -10.57
C TYR A 240 9.87 1.33 -10.54
N ALA A 241 10.64 1.71 -11.55
CA ALA A 241 12.05 1.35 -11.65
C ALA A 241 12.90 2.63 -11.52
N ALA A 242 13.70 2.69 -10.45
CA ALA A 242 14.72 3.72 -10.30
C ALA A 242 16.10 3.12 -10.54
N ARG A 243 16.69 3.41 -11.70
CA ARG A 243 18.09 3.15 -12.02
C ARG A 243 18.88 4.46 -11.91
N LYS A 244 20.22 4.37 -11.85
CA LYS A 244 21.10 5.53 -11.64
C LYS A 244 20.88 6.68 -12.64
N ASP A 245 20.40 6.34 -13.83
CA ASP A 245 20.23 7.21 -14.99
C ASP A 245 18.77 7.49 -15.35
N ARG A 246 17.82 6.77 -14.75
CA ARG A 246 16.41 6.84 -15.18
C ARG A 246 15.42 6.31 -14.13
N ARG A 247 14.37 7.08 -13.91
CA ARG A 247 13.19 6.78 -13.08
C ARG A 247 11.98 6.60 -13.98
N LEU A 248 11.44 5.39 -14.03
CA LEU A 248 10.37 5.01 -14.95
C LEU A 248 9.19 4.42 -14.20
N PHE A 249 8.00 4.96 -14.44
CA PHE A 249 6.76 4.23 -14.19
C PHE A 249 6.43 3.38 -15.42
N ARG A 250 6.22 2.08 -15.24
CA ARG A 250 5.81 1.17 -16.31
C ARG A 250 4.50 0.49 -15.94
N PHE A 251 3.52 0.60 -16.82
CA PHE A 251 2.22 -0.03 -16.69
C PHE A 251 2.05 -1.11 -17.75
N GLU A 252 2.06 -2.36 -17.32
CA GLU A 252 1.88 -3.51 -18.21
C GLU A 252 0.41 -3.94 -18.19
N ILE A 253 -0.25 -3.86 -19.33
CA ILE A 253 -1.68 -4.14 -19.49
C ILE A 253 -1.83 -5.33 -20.44
N MET A 254 -2.55 -6.36 -19.99
CA MET A 254 -2.96 -7.49 -20.83
C MET A 254 -4.47 -7.46 -20.93
N ALA A 255 -4.96 -6.98 -22.07
CA ALA A 255 -6.38 -6.93 -22.37
C ALA A 255 -6.62 -7.64 -23.71
N GLU A 256 -7.44 -8.69 -23.68
CA GLU A 256 -7.87 -9.37 -24.90
C GLU A 256 -9.13 -8.68 -25.45
N ARG A 257 -9.38 -8.80 -26.74
CA ARG A 257 -10.63 -8.30 -27.33
C ARG A 257 -11.79 -9.21 -26.95
N GLY A 258 -12.89 -8.61 -26.47
CA GLY A 258 -14.15 -9.30 -26.23
C GLY A 258 -14.86 -9.66 -27.54
N ALA A 259 -15.88 -10.51 -27.45
CA ALA A 259 -16.63 -11.04 -28.61
C ALA A 259 -17.24 -9.96 -29.53
N ILE A 260 -17.54 -8.77 -28.99
CA ILE A 260 -18.12 -7.63 -29.73
C ILE A 260 -17.04 -6.82 -30.48
N GLY A 261 -15.77 -6.87 -30.02
CA GLY A 261 -14.64 -6.09 -30.54
C GLY A 261 -13.81 -6.79 -31.64
N ALA A 262 -14.21 -7.99 -32.08
CA ALA A 262 -13.43 -8.82 -33.00
C ALA A 262 -13.29 -8.27 -34.44
N GLY A 263 -13.94 -7.15 -34.78
CA GLY A 263 -14.00 -6.61 -36.14
C GLY A 263 -13.53 -5.16 -36.35
N THR A 264 -12.94 -4.47 -35.36
CA THR A 264 -12.55 -3.04 -35.51
C THR A 264 -11.07 -2.75 -35.18
N THR A 265 -10.53 -1.77 -35.89
CA THR A 265 -9.13 -1.38 -36.14
C THR A 265 -8.34 -0.85 -34.92
N ILE A 266 -7.07 -0.49 -35.16
CA ILE A 266 -6.06 0.12 -34.25
C ILE A 266 -6.62 1.19 -33.29
N GLU A 267 -7.67 1.92 -33.69
CA GLU A 267 -8.35 2.96 -32.92
C GLU A 267 -8.85 2.49 -31.54
N ASN A 268 -9.18 1.21 -31.37
CA ASN A 268 -9.55 0.67 -30.06
C ASN A 268 -8.33 0.44 -29.15
N SER A 269 -7.16 0.08 -29.70
CA SER A 269 -5.92 -0.10 -28.91
C SER A 269 -5.48 1.19 -28.24
N ASP A 270 -5.69 2.33 -28.91
CA ASP A 270 -5.39 3.66 -28.37
C ASP A 270 -6.16 3.96 -27.09
N LYS A 271 -7.37 3.42 -26.91
CA LYS A 271 -8.16 3.60 -25.68
C LYS A 271 -7.46 3.05 -24.44
N ILE A 272 -6.69 1.96 -24.58
CA ILE A 272 -5.90 1.40 -23.48
C ILE A 272 -4.88 2.43 -23.01
N PHE A 273 -4.11 2.98 -23.95
CA PHE A 273 -3.10 3.99 -23.69
C PHE A 273 -3.70 5.28 -23.17
N GLU A 274 -4.78 5.78 -23.78
CA GLU A 274 -5.47 7.00 -23.35
C GLU A 274 -5.94 6.91 -21.89
N LYS A 275 -6.59 5.79 -21.54
CA LYS A 275 -7.13 5.58 -20.20
C LYS A 275 -6.04 5.37 -19.17
N ALA A 276 -5.00 4.61 -19.51
CA ALA A 276 -3.86 4.37 -18.62
C ALA A 276 -3.05 5.65 -18.36
N LEU A 277 -2.70 6.40 -19.41
CA LEU A 277 -1.97 7.67 -19.31
C LEU A 277 -2.78 8.74 -18.59
N SER A 278 -4.08 8.84 -18.88
CA SER A 278 -4.98 9.75 -18.15
C SER A 278 -5.00 9.42 -16.66
N MET A 279 -5.13 8.14 -16.30
CA MET A 279 -5.09 7.69 -14.91
C MET A 279 -3.75 8.01 -14.23
N ALA A 280 -2.64 7.70 -14.90
CA ALA A 280 -1.30 7.99 -14.39
C ALA A 280 -1.12 9.50 -14.16
N GLY A 281 -1.45 10.33 -15.15
CA GLY A 281 -1.36 11.78 -15.06
C GLY A 281 -2.19 12.36 -13.92
N HIS A 282 -3.45 11.94 -13.76
CA HIS A 282 -4.31 12.41 -12.67
C HIS A 282 -3.78 12.02 -11.29
N VAL A 283 -3.30 10.79 -11.13
CA VAL A 283 -2.77 10.32 -9.84
C VAL A 283 -1.45 11.00 -9.51
N LEU A 284 -0.47 11.00 -10.41
CA LEU A 284 0.84 11.61 -10.17
C LEU A 284 0.70 13.11 -9.87
N HIS A 285 -0.15 13.82 -10.62
CA HIS A 285 -0.49 15.23 -10.35
C HIS A 285 -1.16 15.40 -8.98
N GLY A 286 -2.15 14.57 -8.64
CA GLY A 286 -2.90 14.68 -7.39
C GLY A 286 -2.09 14.39 -6.11
N TYR A 287 -0.96 13.68 -6.25
CA TYR A 287 0.03 13.49 -5.19
C TYR A 287 1.19 14.48 -5.27
N HIS A 288 1.21 15.37 -6.27
CA HIS A 288 2.33 16.27 -6.57
C HIS A 288 3.66 15.52 -6.73
N PHE A 289 3.60 14.28 -7.21
CA PHE A 289 4.79 13.44 -7.37
C PHE A 289 5.53 13.87 -8.63
N LYS A 290 6.80 14.25 -8.48
CA LYS A 290 7.66 14.76 -9.59
C LYS A 290 8.91 13.93 -9.82
N ASP A 291 9.11 12.90 -9.00
CA ASP A 291 10.35 12.13 -9.00
C ASP A 291 10.31 10.99 -10.04
N TYR A 292 10.16 11.34 -11.32
CA TYR A 292 10.17 10.40 -12.44
C TYR A 292 10.57 11.10 -13.74
N ASP A 293 11.20 10.34 -14.64
CA ASP A 293 11.68 10.83 -15.93
C ASP A 293 10.74 10.43 -17.08
N ALA A 294 9.97 9.36 -16.92
CA ALA A 294 9.03 8.89 -17.93
C ALA A 294 7.90 8.03 -17.34
N VAL A 295 6.81 7.94 -18.09
CA VAL A 295 5.73 6.96 -17.91
C VAL A 295 5.59 6.14 -19.18
N GLU A 296 5.72 4.83 -19.08
CA GLU A 296 5.50 3.88 -20.15
C GLU A 296 4.23 3.08 -19.89
N VAL A 297 3.37 2.98 -20.89
CA VAL A 297 2.27 2.01 -20.93
C VAL A 297 2.61 0.98 -22.00
N PHE A 298 2.55 -0.30 -21.65
CA PHE A 298 2.84 -1.44 -22.52
C PHE A 298 1.63 -2.36 -22.62
N ASP A 299 1.06 -2.47 -23.82
CA ASP A 299 0.05 -3.47 -24.13
C ASP A 299 0.72 -4.81 -24.49
N GLN A 300 0.58 -5.78 -23.59
CA GLN A 300 1.16 -7.12 -23.72
C GLN A 300 0.50 -7.95 -24.82
N HIS A 301 -0.75 -7.65 -25.18
CA HIS A 301 -1.48 -8.39 -26.20
C HIS A 301 -1.03 -7.99 -27.60
N GLU A 302 -0.96 -6.69 -27.87
CA GLU A 302 -0.54 -6.16 -29.18
C GLU A 302 0.98 -5.93 -29.28
N GLY A 303 1.72 -6.01 -28.18
CA GLY A 303 3.17 -5.80 -28.14
C GLY A 303 3.58 -4.34 -28.38
N ARG A 304 2.67 -3.39 -28.16
CA ARG A 304 2.85 -1.96 -28.40
C ARG A 304 3.13 -1.24 -27.07
N SER A 305 4.07 -0.30 -27.07
CA SER A 305 4.29 0.62 -25.96
C SER A 305 4.16 2.08 -26.38
N ILE A 306 3.73 2.92 -25.44
CA ILE A 306 3.80 4.37 -25.54
C ILE A 306 4.48 4.87 -24.28
N GLU A 307 5.53 5.65 -24.48
CA GLU A 307 6.26 6.31 -23.41
C GLU A 307 6.07 7.82 -23.52
N VAL A 308 5.89 8.48 -22.38
CA VAL A 308 5.69 9.92 -22.29
C VAL A 308 6.59 10.53 -21.21
N THR A 309 7.08 11.73 -21.47
CA THR A 309 7.77 12.57 -20.49
C THR A 309 6.78 13.18 -19.48
N PRO A 310 7.25 13.71 -18.33
CA PRO A 310 6.39 14.43 -17.39
C PRO A 310 5.63 15.61 -18.03
N GLU A 311 6.26 16.32 -18.97
CA GLU A 311 5.64 17.45 -19.67
C GLU A 311 4.53 16.99 -20.62
N GLU A 312 4.79 15.96 -21.43
CA GLU A 312 3.79 15.38 -22.32
C GLU A 312 2.61 14.79 -21.55
N LEU A 313 2.87 14.10 -20.44
CA LEU A 313 1.83 13.55 -19.56
C LEU A 313 0.95 14.66 -18.99
N GLU A 314 1.55 15.77 -18.56
CA GLU A 314 0.81 16.91 -18.04
C GLU A 314 -0.01 17.61 -19.12
N ASN A 315 0.55 17.79 -20.32
CA ASN A 315 -0.18 18.34 -21.47
C ASN A 315 -1.34 17.43 -21.89
N PHE A 316 -1.14 16.10 -21.88
CA PHE A 316 -2.17 15.11 -22.16
C PHE A 316 -3.29 15.15 -21.09
N ARG A 317 -2.93 15.18 -19.81
CA ARG A 317 -3.87 15.33 -18.68
C ARG A 317 -4.71 16.60 -18.80
N MET A 318 -4.11 17.69 -19.26
CA MET A 318 -4.76 18.98 -19.51
C MET A 318 -5.52 19.05 -20.84
N LYS A 319 -5.57 17.94 -21.61
CA LYS A 319 -6.20 17.84 -22.94
C LYS A 319 -5.65 18.85 -23.97
N LYS A 320 -4.39 19.27 -23.80
CA LYS A 320 -3.70 20.16 -24.75
C LYS A 320 -3.13 19.42 -25.96
N VAL A 321 -2.82 18.14 -25.79
CA VAL A 321 -2.33 17.24 -26.83
C VAL A 321 -3.16 15.96 -26.85
N LYS A 322 -3.33 15.38 -28.04
CA LYS A 322 -3.94 14.06 -28.24
C LYS A 322 -2.87 12.96 -28.24
N LEU A 323 -3.29 11.71 -28.06
CA LEU A 323 -2.36 10.56 -28.02
C LEU A 323 -1.50 10.47 -29.29
N ASN A 324 -2.07 10.76 -30.46
CA ASN A 324 -1.39 10.72 -31.76
C ASN A 324 -0.43 11.90 -32.02
N GLU A 325 -0.35 12.86 -31.10
CA GLU A 325 0.51 14.04 -31.14
C GLU A 325 1.71 13.91 -30.17
N ILE A 326 1.71 12.89 -29.31
CA ILE A 326 2.81 12.61 -28.37
C ILE A 326 4.06 12.18 -29.16
N GLY A 327 5.24 12.71 -28.76
CA GLY A 327 6.52 12.42 -29.41
C GLY A 327 6.76 13.07 -30.78
N LYS A 328 5.93 14.05 -31.17
CA LYS A 328 6.10 14.87 -32.39
C LYS A 328 6.51 16.30 -32.05
#